data_AF-F6I6P9-F1
#
_entry.id   AF-F6I6P9-F1
#
_cell.length_a   1.000
_cell.length_b   1.000
_cell.length_c   1.000
_cell.angle_alpha   90.00
_cell.angle_beta   90.00
_cell.angle_gamma   90.00
#
_symmetry.space_group_name_H-M   'P 1'
#
loop_
_entity.id
_entity.type
_entity.pdbx_description
1 polymer ?
#
loop_
_entity_poly.entity_id
_entity_poly.type
_entity_poly.pdbx_seq_one_letter_code
_entity_poly.pdbx_strand_id
1 'polypeptide(L)'
;MLMHEIFKSLMELTHYASCSSHYLPKLLSPHKPPQWWNPTPRGKSSNNWSAKPSNMRFSKWVVAAVGSGAEAETVVVEKPKLQPFLVFEGCPAPLGATARDGGVNFAVYSGNAVSATLCLISASDLEEDRVTEQISLDPLTNKTGDVWHVFLKGNFENIVYGYKFDGKFSPEEGHYYDSSRLLLDPYAKAVISRGEFGILGPEGNCWPLMAGMIPSSDAEFDWEGDLPLKYPQKDLIIYEMHVRGFTRHESSRTKFPGTYHGVVEKLDHLKELGVNCIELMPCHEFNELEYFSYNSVLDDYSLQFAITM
;
A
#
# COMPACT_ATOMS: atom_id res chain seq x y z
N MET A 1 11.42 -29.38 -7.07
CA MET A 1 11.09 -28.76 -8.38
C MET A 1 9.72 -28.09 -8.34
N LEU A 2 8.66 -28.80 -7.95
CA LEU A 2 7.24 -28.37 -8.06
C LEU A 2 6.80 -27.12 -7.29
N MET A 3 7.47 -26.74 -6.21
CA MET A 3 7.04 -25.60 -5.39
C MET A 3 8.10 -24.49 -5.35
N HIS A 4 9.23 -24.72 -6.06
CA HIS A 4 10.34 -23.76 -6.20
C HIS A 4 10.03 -22.62 -7.18
N GLU A 5 9.15 -22.87 -8.15
CA GLU A 5 8.72 -21.90 -9.16
C GLU A 5 7.49 -21.09 -8.71
N ILE A 6 6.58 -21.69 -7.93
CA ILE A 6 5.34 -21.04 -7.45
C ILE A 6 5.61 -19.76 -6.63
N PHE A 7 6.70 -19.73 -5.84
CA PHE A 7 7.05 -18.55 -5.04
C PHE A 7 7.99 -17.56 -5.72
N LYS A 8 8.66 -17.93 -6.82
CA LYS A 8 9.33 -16.94 -7.70
C LYS A 8 8.31 -15.98 -8.31
N SER A 9 7.09 -16.46 -8.56
CA SER A 9 5.98 -15.71 -9.14
C SER A 9 5.51 -14.50 -8.33
N LEU A 10 5.49 -14.62 -6.99
CA LEU A 10 5.11 -13.51 -6.08
C LEU A 10 6.10 -12.32 -6.11
N MET A 11 7.23 -12.46 -6.80
CA MET A 11 8.41 -11.60 -6.66
C MET A 11 8.77 -10.76 -7.88
N GLU A 12 8.21 -11.01 -9.07
CA GLU A 12 8.34 -10.03 -10.17
C GLU A 12 7.55 -8.74 -9.88
N LEU A 13 6.64 -8.76 -8.90
CA LEU A 13 5.96 -7.57 -8.38
C LEU A 13 6.75 -6.81 -7.29
N THR A 14 7.77 -7.41 -6.67
CA THR A 14 8.56 -6.78 -5.59
C THR A 14 9.96 -6.34 -6.03
N HIS A 15 10.41 -6.74 -7.22
CA HIS A 15 11.77 -6.45 -7.70
C HIS A 15 12.05 -4.99 -8.07
N TYR A 16 11.06 -4.08 -8.01
CA TYR A 16 11.29 -2.64 -8.16
C TYR A 16 11.66 -1.90 -6.86
N ALA A 17 11.61 -2.56 -5.70
CA ALA A 17 11.87 -1.91 -4.41
C ALA A 17 13.32 -2.04 -3.88
N SER A 18 14.19 -2.80 -4.55
CA SER A 18 15.57 -3.00 -4.07
C SER A 18 16.62 -2.40 -5.02
N CYS A 19 16.71 -1.08 -5.10
CA CYS A 19 17.90 -0.45 -5.67
C CYS A 19 18.22 0.93 -5.09
N SER A 20 18.66 0.96 -3.82
CA SER A 20 19.50 2.04 -3.28
C SER A 20 20.05 1.68 -1.90
N SER A 21 21.11 0.85 -1.89
CA SER A 21 22.00 0.71 -0.74
C SER A 21 22.96 1.91 -0.72
N HIS A 22 22.84 2.76 0.31
CA HIS A 22 23.94 3.28 1.15
C HIS A 22 23.43 4.48 1.93
N TYR A 23 23.33 4.36 3.26
CA TYR A 23 23.72 5.36 4.27
C TYR A 23 23.20 4.88 5.64
N LEU A 24 24.11 4.42 6.50
CA LEU A 24 23.87 4.18 7.93
C LEU A 24 24.07 5.49 8.70
N PRO A 25 23.09 5.98 9.49
CA PRO A 25 23.39 6.89 10.59
C PRO A 25 23.38 6.16 11.93
N LYS A 26 24.35 6.55 12.76
CA LYS A 26 24.61 6.06 14.12
C LYS A 26 23.42 6.30 15.06
N LEU A 27 23.15 5.30 15.90
CA LEU A 27 22.31 5.38 17.10
C LEU A 27 22.73 6.56 17.99
N LEU A 28 21.78 7.44 18.33
CA LEU A 28 21.88 8.40 19.43
C LEU A 28 20.83 8.06 20.49
N SER A 29 21.29 8.00 21.74
CA SER A 29 20.57 7.65 22.98
C SER A 29 19.43 8.62 23.34
N PRO A 30 18.51 8.25 24.26
CA PRO A 30 17.19 8.85 24.36
C PRO A 30 17.16 10.17 25.15
N HIS A 31 16.46 11.17 24.62
CA HIS A 31 16.10 12.41 25.32
C HIS A 31 14.64 12.39 25.79
N LYS A 32 14.42 12.99 26.96
CA LYS A 32 13.21 13.02 27.82
C LYS A 32 11.91 13.49 27.14
N PRO A 33 10.73 13.10 27.66
CA PRO A 33 9.42 13.47 27.10
C PRO A 33 9.04 14.94 27.38
N PRO A 34 8.29 15.60 26.47
CA PRO A 34 7.84 16.98 26.65
C PRO A 34 6.58 17.09 27.53
N GLN A 35 6.58 18.10 28.40
CA GLN A 35 5.43 18.55 29.19
C GLN A 35 4.47 19.38 28.33
N TRP A 36 3.20 19.01 28.26
CA TRP A 36 2.14 19.95 27.93
C TRP A 36 0.86 19.65 28.74
N TRP A 37 0.61 20.51 29.72
CA TRP A 37 -0.73 20.94 30.11
C TRP A 37 -0.61 22.28 30.82
N ASN A 38 -1.23 23.32 30.27
CA ASN A 38 -1.76 24.44 31.06
C ASN A 38 -2.73 25.27 30.18
N PRO A 39 -4.01 25.42 30.56
CA PRO A 39 -4.99 26.23 29.85
C PRO A 39 -5.06 27.65 30.45
N THR A 40 -5.49 28.65 29.65
CA THR A 40 -6.32 29.85 29.99
C THR A 40 -6.07 31.02 29.00
N PRO A 41 -6.87 32.12 28.98
CA PRO A 41 -8.32 32.23 28.79
C PRO A 41 -8.72 33.28 27.70
N ARG A 42 -10.03 33.44 27.49
CA ARG A 42 -10.74 34.28 26.49
C ARG A 42 -10.37 35.78 26.49
N GLY A 43 -10.42 36.39 25.30
CA GLY A 43 -10.55 37.84 25.08
C GLY A 43 -11.30 38.17 23.77
N LYS A 44 -12.21 39.16 23.82
CA LYS A 44 -13.11 39.64 22.74
C LYS A 44 -12.47 40.78 21.90
N SER A 45 -12.83 40.91 20.62
CA SER A 45 -13.18 42.18 19.87
C SER A 45 -13.30 41.88 18.36
N SER A 46 -14.47 42.01 17.73
CA SER A 46 -15.11 43.14 17.01
C SER A 46 -14.56 43.48 15.60
N ASN A 47 -15.39 43.16 14.60
CA ASN A 47 -15.67 43.74 13.26
C ASN A 47 -14.57 44.42 12.41
N ASN A 48 -14.39 43.93 11.18
CA ASN A 48 -14.83 44.63 9.96
C ASN A 48 -14.72 43.75 8.70
N TRP A 49 -15.76 43.78 7.86
CA TRP A 49 -15.79 43.15 6.53
C TRP A 49 -15.53 44.20 5.45
N SER A 50 -14.58 43.90 4.57
CA SER A 50 -14.48 44.51 3.24
C SER A 50 -13.70 43.58 2.31
N ALA A 51 -14.36 43.10 1.25
CA ALA A 51 -13.79 42.23 0.24
C ALA A 51 -13.04 43.03 -0.84
N LYS A 52 -11.88 42.51 -1.32
CA LYS A 52 -11.32 42.67 -2.69
C LYS A 52 -10.25 41.60 -2.98
N PRO A 53 -9.94 41.29 -4.26
CA PRO A 53 -9.56 39.94 -4.73
C PRO A 53 -8.06 39.74 -5.03
N SER A 54 -7.76 38.48 -5.42
CA SER A 54 -6.59 37.99 -6.18
C SER A 54 -5.20 38.06 -5.53
N ASN A 55 -4.59 36.90 -5.28
CA ASN A 55 -3.42 36.40 -6.03
C ASN A 55 -2.96 35.04 -5.49
N MET A 56 -2.79 34.07 -6.39
CA MET A 56 -2.18 32.76 -6.12
C MET A 56 -0.79 32.96 -5.52
N ARG A 57 -0.61 32.48 -4.29
CA ARG A 57 0.70 32.39 -3.64
C ARG A 57 1.35 31.06 -4.05
N PHE A 58 2.42 31.15 -4.84
CA PHE A 58 3.40 30.08 -4.96
C PHE A 58 4.12 29.91 -3.62
N SER A 59 4.06 28.74 -3.02
CA SER A 59 4.92 28.37 -1.89
C SER A 59 6.26 27.90 -2.43
N LYS A 60 7.28 28.78 -2.37
CA LYS A 60 8.66 28.51 -2.76
C LYS A 60 9.40 27.90 -1.56
N TRP A 61 9.94 26.69 -1.70
CA TRP A 61 10.86 26.12 -0.72
C TRP A 61 12.31 26.39 -1.17
N VAL A 62 13.17 26.75 -0.22
CA VAL A 62 14.61 26.96 -0.43
C VAL A 62 15.34 25.90 0.38
N VAL A 63 16.11 25.04 -0.28
CA VAL A 63 17.06 24.14 0.39
C VAL A 63 18.44 24.79 0.28
N ALA A 64 19.05 25.12 1.41
CA ALA A 64 20.43 25.60 1.47
C ALA A 64 21.36 24.41 1.74
N ALA A 65 22.21 24.07 0.77
CA ALA A 65 23.33 23.17 1.01
C ALA A 65 24.46 23.95 1.72
N VAL A 66 24.94 23.43 2.84
CA VAL A 66 26.11 23.99 3.53
C VAL A 66 27.36 23.33 2.96
N GLY A 67 28.07 24.07 2.09
CA GLY A 67 29.36 23.69 1.52
C GLY A 67 30.11 24.94 1.07
N SER A 68 31.34 25.09 1.52
CA SER A 68 32.19 26.27 1.33
C SER A 68 32.46 26.58 -0.15
N GLY A 69 32.10 27.80 -0.58
CA GLY A 69 32.76 28.52 -1.66
C GLY A 69 32.65 27.92 -3.06
N ALA A 70 31.45 27.94 -3.65
CA ALA A 70 31.21 28.08 -5.09
C ALA A 70 29.70 28.35 -5.28
N GLU A 71 29.33 29.10 -6.32
CA GLU A 71 27.96 29.52 -6.63
C GLU A 71 26.95 28.35 -6.52
N ALA A 72 25.95 28.52 -5.65
CA ALA A 72 24.87 27.56 -5.49
C ALA A 72 23.89 27.68 -6.67
N GLU A 73 24.06 26.85 -7.69
CA GLU A 73 23.03 26.62 -8.69
C GLU A 73 21.80 25.99 -8.02
N THR A 74 20.67 26.68 -8.11
CA THR A 74 19.38 26.20 -7.64
C THR A 74 18.82 25.25 -8.69
N VAL A 75 19.01 23.95 -8.50
CA VAL A 75 18.34 22.94 -9.32
C VAL A 75 16.87 22.86 -8.89
N VAL A 76 15.99 23.46 -9.67
CA VAL A 76 14.55 23.22 -9.57
C VAL A 76 14.30 21.84 -10.16
N VAL A 77 14.16 20.82 -9.31
CA VAL A 77 13.67 19.51 -9.76
C VAL A 77 12.17 19.66 -9.99
N GLU A 78 11.76 19.89 -11.23
CA GLU A 78 10.36 19.80 -11.61
C GLU A 78 9.90 18.35 -11.43
N LYS A 79 9.01 18.10 -10.45
CA LYS A 79 8.41 16.79 -10.29
C LYS A 79 7.62 16.44 -11.56
N PRO A 80 7.82 15.26 -12.14
CA PRO A 80 7.13 14.88 -13.37
C PRO A 80 5.62 14.85 -13.10
N LYS A 81 4.88 15.73 -13.78
CA LYS A 81 3.43 15.60 -13.86
C LYS A 81 3.13 14.35 -14.68
N LEU A 82 2.17 13.55 -14.24
CA LEU A 82 1.67 12.43 -15.04
C LEU A 82 1.23 12.96 -16.41
N GLN A 83 1.53 12.20 -17.46
CA GLN A 83 0.98 12.47 -18.77
C GLN A 83 -0.54 12.37 -18.66
N PRO A 84 -1.31 13.28 -19.29
CA PRO A 84 -2.76 13.30 -19.11
C PRO A 84 -3.37 11.97 -19.59
N PHE A 85 -4.13 11.32 -18.70
CA PHE A 85 -4.89 10.12 -19.06
C PHE A 85 -6.09 10.50 -19.93
N LEU A 86 -6.38 9.69 -20.93
CA LEU A 86 -7.65 9.74 -21.64
C LEU A 86 -8.69 8.98 -20.82
N VAL A 87 -9.76 9.67 -20.42
CA VAL A 87 -10.82 9.14 -19.56
C VAL A 87 -12.02 8.73 -20.41
N PHE A 88 -12.51 7.51 -20.18
CA PHE A 88 -13.69 6.94 -20.84
C PHE A 88 -14.62 6.31 -19.80
N GLU A 89 -15.88 6.04 -20.18
CA GLU A 89 -16.91 5.49 -19.26
C GLU A 89 -16.48 4.19 -18.57
N GLY A 90 -15.79 3.30 -19.29
CA GLY A 90 -15.36 2.00 -18.76
C GLY A 90 -16.49 0.97 -18.68
N CYS A 91 -16.30 -0.06 -17.87
CA CYS A 91 -17.23 -1.18 -17.72
C CYS A 91 -17.35 -1.59 -16.24
N PRO A 92 -18.55 -1.99 -15.76
CA PRO A 92 -18.76 -2.42 -14.38
C PRO A 92 -18.15 -3.79 -14.04
N ALA A 93 -17.61 -4.51 -15.02
CA ALA A 93 -17.01 -5.82 -14.82
C ALA A 93 -15.74 -6.00 -15.68
N PRO A 94 -14.77 -6.80 -15.22
CA PRO A 94 -14.68 -7.37 -13.87
C PRO A 94 -14.38 -6.30 -12.81
N LEU A 95 -14.62 -6.62 -11.53
CA LEU A 95 -14.28 -5.75 -10.41
C LEU A 95 -12.76 -5.68 -10.21
N GLY A 96 -12.29 -4.57 -9.64
CA GLY A 96 -10.89 -4.21 -9.49
C GLY A 96 -10.29 -3.51 -10.71
N ALA A 97 -8.97 -3.29 -10.66
CA ALA A 97 -8.20 -2.84 -11.81
C ALA A 97 -7.90 -4.00 -12.78
N THR A 98 -8.20 -3.78 -14.07
CA THR A 98 -7.98 -4.76 -15.14
C THR A 98 -7.37 -4.10 -16.36
N ALA A 99 -6.14 -4.50 -16.70
CA ALA A 99 -5.47 -4.06 -17.92
C ALA A 99 -6.19 -4.61 -19.15
N ARG A 100 -6.50 -3.73 -20.11
CA ARG A 100 -7.16 -4.07 -21.38
C ARG A 100 -7.01 -2.94 -22.39
N ASP A 101 -7.09 -3.25 -23.68
CA ASP A 101 -7.19 -2.26 -24.77
C ASP A 101 -6.11 -1.14 -24.74
N GLY A 102 -4.93 -1.44 -24.20
CA GLY A 102 -3.83 -0.48 -24.01
C GLY A 102 -4.06 0.55 -22.89
N GLY A 103 -4.91 0.22 -21.93
CA GLY A 103 -5.21 1.01 -20.73
C GLY A 103 -5.69 0.12 -19.59
N VAL A 104 -6.38 0.72 -18.62
CA VAL A 104 -6.87 0.01 -17.43
C VAL A 104 -8.32 0.38 -17.16
N ASN A 105 -9.16 -0.64 -17.02
CA ASN A 105 -10.51 -0.50 -16.50
C ASN A 105 -10.51 -0.66 -14.99
N PHE A 106 -11.09 0.29 -14.29
CA PHE A 106 -11.29 0.30 -12.85
C PHE A 106 -12.76 0.09 -12.57
N ALA A 107 -13.12 -0.85 -11.70
CA ALA A 107 -14.50 -1.05 -11.28
C ALA A 107 -14.59 -1.43 -9.80
N VAL A 108 -15.43 -0.72 -9.04
CA VAL A 108 -15.53 -0.91 -7.58
C VAL A 108 -16.98 -0.78 -7.12
N TYR A 109 -17.39 -1.68 -6.25
CA TYR A 109 -18.73 -1.66 -5.67
C TYR A 109 -18.83 -0.62 -4.54
N SER A 110 -19.83 0.26 -4.61
CA SER A 110 -20.23 1.12 -3.49
C SER A 110 -21.66 1.63 -3.70
N GLY A 111 -22.63 0.94 -3.09
CA GLY A 111 -24.05 1.25 -3.27
C GLY A 111 -24.49 2.60 -2.70
N ASN A 112 -24.08 2.90 -1.46
CA ASN A 112 -24.52 4.10 -0.74
C ASN A 112 -23.65 5.35 -0.98
N ALA A 113 -22.62 5.26 -1.84
CA ALA A 113 -21.80 6.40 -2.18
C ALA A 113 -22.57 7.39 -3.05
N VAL A 114 -22.45 8.66 -2.72
CA VAL A 114 -22.99 9.79 -3.50
C VAL A 114 -22.02 10.19 -4.61
N SER A 115 -20.72 10.09 -4.35
CA SER A 115 -19.68 10.28 -5.36
C SER A 115 -18.50 9.35 -5.10
N ALA A 116 -17.74 9.08 -6.17
CA ALA A 116 -16.52 8.31 -6.12
C ALA A 116 -15.43 9.04 -6.92
N THR A 117 -14.20 8.98 -6.42
CA THR A 117 -13.03 9.57 -7.07
C THR A 117 -11.92 8.53 -7.10
N LEU A 118 -11.47 8.18 -8.30
CA LEU A 118 -10.27 7.37 -8.50
C LEU A 118 -9.05 8.26 -8.27
N CYS A 119 -8.14 7.83 -7.40
CA CYS A 119 -6.92 8.54 -7.05
C CYS A 119 -5.73 7.76 -7.60
N LEU A 120 -4.88 8.42 -8.39
CA LEU A 120 -3.63 7.88 -8.90
C LEU A 120 -2.46 8.50 -8.16
N ILE A 121 -1.47 7.68 -7.83
CA ILE A 121 -0.33 8.04 -7.00
C ILE A 121 0.94 7.54 -7.66
N SER A 122 1.87 8.45 -7.94
CA SER A 122 3.22 8.10 -8.37
C SER A 122 4.05 7.59 -7.20
N ALA A 123 5.09 6.79 -7.47
CA ALA A 123 6.03 6.33 -6.44
C ALA A 123 6.57 7.46 -5.55
N SER A 124 6.93 8.61 -6.14
CA SER A 124 7.45 9.76 -5.38
C SER A 124 6.42 10.48 -4.50
N ASP A 125 5.14 10.40 -4.85
CA ASP A 125 4.07 10.98 -4.03
C ASP A 125 3.56 9.98 -2.98
N LEU A 126 3.68 8.67 -3.23
CA LEU A 126 3.40 7.62 -2.25
C LEU A 126 4.27 7.77 -1.00
N GLU A 127 5.57 8.05 -1.16
CA GLU A 127 6.51 8.29 -0.05
C GLU A 127 6.14 9.51 0.80
N GLU A 128 5.37 10.44 0.23
CA GLU A 128 4.94 11.69 0.88
C GLU A 128 3.46 11.66 1.30
N ASP A 129 2.78 10.51 1.21
CA ASP A 129 1.34 10.35 1.45
C ASP A 129 0.46 11.34 0.63
N ARG A 130 0.85 11.61 -0.62
CA ARG A 130 0.14 12.54 -1.51
C ARG A 130 -0.50 11.84 -2.70
N VAL A 131 -1.65 12.37 -3.14
CA VAL A 131 -2.31 11.95 -4.38
C VAL A 131 -1.80 12.79 -5.53
N THR A 132 -1.33 12.13 -6.60
CA THR A 132 -0.80 12.79 -7.79
C THR A 132 -1.93 13.31 -8.68
N GLU A 133 -2.94 12.48 -8.93
CA GLU A 133 -4.08 12.81 -9.79
C GLU A 133 -5.39 12.25 -9.24
N GLN A 134 -6.47 13.02 -9.41
CA GLN A 134 -7.82 12.65 -8.95
C GLN A 134 -8.78 12.72 -10.12
N ILE A 135 -9.51 11.63 -10.35
CA ILE A 135 -10.46 11.47 -11.45
C ILE A 135 -11.83 11.25 -10.83
N SER A 136 -12.64 12.32 -10.82
CA SER A 136 -14.02 12.27 -10.34
C SER A 136 -14.89 11.45 -11.28
N LEU A 137 -15.65 10.52 -10.73
CA LEU A 137 -16.55 9.63 -11.47
C LEU A 137 -17.95 10.23 -11.50
N ASP A 138 -18.49 10.44 -12.70
CA ASP A 138 -19.85 10.95 -12.86
C ASP A 138 -20.89 9.85 -12.55
N PRO A 139 -21.78 10.04 -11.56
CA PRO A 139 -22.79 9.04 -11.21
C PRO A 139 -23.74 8.65 -12.35
N LEU A 140 -23.85 9.46 -13.41
CA LEU A 140 -24.72 9.17 -14.55
C LEU A 140 -24.04 8.31 -15.64
N THR A 141 -22.72 8.43 -15.80
CA THR A 141 -21.97 7.79 -16.89
C THR A 141 -20.94 6.75 -16.40
N ASN A 142 -20.38 6.95 -15.20
CA ASN A 142 -19.38 6.10 -14.56
C ASN A 142 -19.97 5.21 -13.46
N LYS A 143 -21.27 4.94 -13.48
CA LYS A 143 -21.93 4.04 -12.52
C LYS A 143 -23.00 3.19 -13.20
N THR A 144 -22.92 1.87 -13.05
CA THR A 144 -23.94 0.92 -13.50
C THR A 144 -24.42 0.11 -12.30
N GLY A 145 -25.70 0.28 -11.92
CA GLY A 145 -26.20 -0.25 -10.65
C GLY A 145 -25.43 0.38 -9.47
N ASP A 146 -24.81 -0.47 -8.65
CA ASP A 146 -24.01 -0.05 -7.49
C ASP A 146 -22.49 -0.11 -7.74
N VAL A 147 -22.08 -0.30 -9.00
CA VAL A 147 -20.67 -0.40 -9.39
C VAL A 147 -20.23 0.88 -10.08
N TRP A 148 -19.23 1.53 -9.51
CA TRP A 148 -18.53 2.67 -10.09
C TRP A 148 -17.44 2.17 -11.01
N HIS A 149 -17.29 2.77 -12.19
CA HIS A 149 -16.30 2.33 -13.17
C HIS A 149 -15.77 3.44 -14.06
N VAL A 150 -14.53 3.28 -14.51
CA VAL A 150 -13.87 4.17 -15.48
C VAL A 150 -12.81 3.40 -16.25
N PHE A 151 -12.62 3.75 -17.52
CA PHE A 151 -11.49 3.26 -18.29
C PHE A 151 -10.52 4.41 -18.57
N LEU A 152 -9.25 4.18 -18.26
CA LEU A 152 -8.18 5.15 -18.44
C LEU A 152 -7.17 4.60 -19.44
N LYS A 153 -6.85 5.40 -20.46
CA LYS A 153 -5.77 5.11 -21.40
C LYS A 153 -4.60 6.05 -21.16
N GLY A 154 -3.42 5.48 -20.92
CA GLY A 154 -2.21 6.23 -20.60
C GLY A 154 -1.10 5.31 -20.09
N ASN A 155 -0.02 5.90 -19.57
CA ASN A 155 1.07 5.15 -18.96
C ASN A 155 0.82 4.97 -17.45
N PHE A 156 0.80 3.72 -16.99
CA PHE A 156 0.61 3.36 -15.58
C PHE A 156 1.89 2.87 -14.89
N GLU A 157 3.04 3.00 -15.56
CA GLU A 157 4.33 2.61 -14.99
C GLU A 157 4.62 3.37 -13.69
N ASN A 158 4.93 2.63 -12.63
CA ASN A 158 5.18 3.16 -11.28
C ASN A 158 4.00 3.99 -10.70
N ILE A 159 2.77 3.64 -11.08
CA ILE A 159 1.55 4.24 -10.54
C ILE A 159 0.77 3.21 -9.73
N VAL A 160 0.32 3.64 -8.56
CA VAL A 160 -0.61 2.90 -7.70
C VAL A 160 -1.91 3.69 -7.55
N TYR A 161 -2.97 3.04 -7.09
CA TYR A 161 -4.29 3.65 -7.04
C TYR A 161 -5.05 3.37 -5.75
N GLY A 162 -6.04 4.21 -5.50
CA GLY A 162 -7.06 4.01 -4.46
C GLY A 162 -8.31 4.82 -4.79
N TYR A 163 -9.28 4.80 -3.89
CA TYR A 163 -10.54 5.53 -4.08
C TYR A 163 -10.84 6.44 -2.91
N LYS A 164 -11.50 7.57 -3.20
CA LYS A 164 -12.22 8.34 -2.21
C LYS A 164 -13.70 8.21 -2.50
N PHE A 165 -14.50 7.98 -1.47
CA PHE A 165 -15.95 7.96 -1.57
C PHE A 165 -16.55 9.03 -0.68
N ASP A 166 -17.56 9.70 -1.18
CA ASP A 166 -18.37 10.63 -0.40
C ASP A 166 -19.78 10.06 -0.20
N GLY A 167 -20.43 10.45 0.90
CA GLY A 167 -21.73 9.94 1.28
C GLY A 167 -22.14 10.36 2.69
N LYS A 168 -23.18 9.70 3.22
CA LYS A 168 -23.67 9.98 4.58
C LYS A 168 -22.63 9.55 5.62
N PHE A 169 -22.29 10.43 6.55
CA PHE A 169 -21.57 10.07 7.78
C PHE A 169 -22.56 10.09 8.95
N SER A 170 -22.98 8.91 9.39
CA SER A 170 -23.98 8.67 10.45
C SER A 170 -23.67 7.33 11.10
N PRO A 171 -22.71 7.30 12.04
CA PRO A 171 -22.28 6.06 12.72
C PRO A 171 -23.43 5.29 13.39
N GLU A 172 -24.42 6.01 13.92
CA GLU A 172 -25.63 5.44 14.53
C GLU A 172 -26.51 4.64 13.56
N GLU A 173 -26.43 4.94 12.25
CA GLU A 173 -27.08 4.18 11.19
C GLU A 173 -26.11 3.23 10.46
N GLY A 174 -24.86 3.14 10.91
CA GLY A 174 -23.82 2.32 10.30
C GLY A 174 -23.16 2.93 9.06
N HIS A 175 -23.31 4.24 8.83
CA HIS A 175 -22.71 4.94 7.69
C HIS A 175 -21.43 5.69 8.09
N TYR A 176 -20.31 5.40 7.42
CA TYR A 176 -18.97 5.91 7.76
C TYR A 176 -18.24 6.56 6.56
N TYR A 177 -18.98 7.14 5.60
CA TYR A 177 -18.34 7.79 4.45
C TYR A 177 -17.50 9.00 4.88
N ASP A 178 -16.22 8.99 4.51
CA ASP A 178 -15.27 10.08 4.77
C ASP A 178 -14.42 10.31 3.52
N SER A 179 -14.75 11.35 2.76
CA SER A 179 -14.07 11.69 1.51
C SER A 179 -12.63 12.21 1.71
N SER A 180 -12.21 12.46 2.95
CA SER A 180 -10.83 12.83 3.26
C SER A 180 -9.89 11.62 3.25
N ARG A 181 -10.43 10.40 3.38
CA ARG A 181 -9.67 9.16 3.44
C ARG A 181 -9.50 8.55 2.06
N LEU A 182 -8.26 8.17 1.75
CA LEU A 182 -7.98 7.32 0.61
C LEU A 182 -8.18 5.86 1.04
N LEU A 183 -9.01 5.13 0.30
CA LEU A 183 -9.38 3.75 0.58
C LEU A 183 -8.75 2.82 -0.45
N LEU A 184 -8.36 1.64 0.02
CA LEU A 184 -7.87 0.56 -0.81
C LEU A 184 -9.02 -0.08 -1.60
N ASP A 185 -8.73 -0.50 -2.84
CA ASP A 185 -9.66 -1.32 -3.60
C ASP A 185 -9.77 -2.73 -2.97
N PRO A 186 -10.97 -3.19 -2.55
CA PRO A 186 -11.14 -4.54 -2.01
C PRO A 186 -10.81 -5.65 -3.03
N TYR A 187 -10.73 -5.32 -4.32
CA TYR A 187 -10.33 -6.22 -5.40
C TYR A 187 -8.88 -5.98 -5.87
N ALA A 188 -8.07 -5.22 -5.12
CA ALA A 188 -6.65 -5.04 -5.41
C ALA A 188 -5.93 -6.39 -5.46
N LYS A 189 -5.24 -6.65 -6.57
CA LYS A 189 -4.48 -7.91 -6.78
C LYS A 189 -3.15 -7.91 -6.04
N ALA A 190 -2.59 -6.72 -5.79
CA ALA A 190 -1.43 -6.50 -4.95
C ALA A 190 -1.57 -5.12 -4.29
N VAL A 191 -0.99 -4.99 -3.10
CA VAL A 191 -1.06 -3.80 -2.26
C VAL A 191 0.36 -3.35 -1.96
N ILE A 192 0.60 -2.04 -2.04
CA ILE A 192 1.83 -1.43 -1.55
C ILE A 192 1.51 -0.57 -0.34
N SER A 193 2.38 -0.63 0.68
CA SER A 193 2.29 0.19 1.88
C SER A 193 3.68 0.48 2.41
N ARG A 194 4.38 -0.54 2.88
CA ARG A 194 5.73 -0.50 3.44
C ARG A 194 6.65 -1.44 2.66
N GLY A 195 7.93 -1.08 2.59
CA GLY A 195 8.93 -1.90 1.91
C GLY A 195 9.46 -3.08 2.72
N GLU A 196 9.31 -3.05 4.05
CA GLU A 196 9.91 -4.04 4.95
C GLU A 196 8.99 -4.43 6.11
N PHE A 197 9.06 -5.70 6.51
CA PHE A 197 8.26 -6.26 7.61
C PHE A 197 8.71 -5.71 8.96
N GLY A 198 7.78 -5.16 9.73
CA GLY A 198 7.97 -4.69 11.10
C GLY A 198 8.52 -3.26 11.21
N ILE A 199 8.61 -2.53 10.09
CA ILE A 199 9.05 -1.13 10.07
C ILE A 199 7.85 -0.20 10.13
N LEU A 200 7.93 0.87 10.92
CA LEU A 200 6.87 1.89 10.96
C LEU A 200 6.89 2.75 9.69
N GLY A 201 5.72 3.26 9.31
CA GLY A 201 5.62 4.26 8.26
C GLY A 201 6.22 5.61 8.67
N PRO A 202 6.15 6.62 7.76
CA PRO A 202 6.55 7.98 8.06
C PRO A 202 5.97 8.49 9.37
N GLU A 203 6.76 9.26 10.12
CA GLU A 203 6.37 9.82 11.42
C GLU A 203 5.94 8.78 12.48
N GLY A 204 6.32 7.51 12.31
CA GLY A 204 5.96 6.44 13.23
C GLY A 204 4.54 5.92 13.05
N ASN A 205 3.92 6.17 11.89
CA ASN A 205 2.56 5.73 11.60
C ASN A 205 2.50 4.20 11.37
N CYS A 206 1.69 3.49 12.15
CA CYS A 206 1.45 2.05 11.98
C CYS A 206 0.45 1.74 10.84
N TRP A 207 -0.28 2.74 10.36
CA TRP A 207 -1.22 2.68 9.24
C TRP A 207 -0.86 3.72 8.17
N PRO A 208 0.31 3.59 7.52
CA PRO A 208 0.66 4.46 6.40
C PRO A 208 -0.31 4.25 5.24
N LEU A 209 -0.23 5.11 4.23
CA LEU A 209 -1.05 4.96 3.04
C LEU A 209 -0.86 3.57 2.41
N MET A 210 -1.97 2.90 2.12
CA MET A 210 -2.02 1.65 1.38
C MET A 210 -2.69 1.88 0.04
N ALA A 211 -2.08 1.40 -1.04
CA ALA A 211 -2.58 1.59 -2.38
C ALA A 211 -2.52 0.28 -3.19
N GLY A 212 -3.47 0.11 -4.10
CA GLY A 212 -3.50 -1.03 -5.01
C GLY A 212 -2.48 -0.85 -6.14
N MET A 213 -1.78 -1.91 -6.50
CA MET A 213 -0.94 -1.93 -7.69
C MET A 213 -1.80 -2.11 -8.94
N ILE A 214 -1.44 -1.41 -10.01
CA ILE A 214 -2.10 -1.52 -11.30
C ILE A 214 -1.49 -2.71 -12.05
N PRO A 215 -2.29 -3.67 -12.54
CA PRO A 215 -1.77 -4.81 -13.28
C PRO A 215 -1.16 -4.36 -14.61
N SER A 216 -0.04 -4.97 -14.97
CA SER A 216 0.55 -4.90 -16.31
C SER A 216 -0.28 -5.75 -17.29
N SER A 217 -0.44 -5.30 -18.53
CA SER A 217 -1.07 -6.10 -19.60
C SER A 217 -0.23 -7.29 -20.04
N ASP A 218 1.09 -7.22 -19.81
CA ASP A 218 2.06 -8.15 -20.38
C ASP A 218 2.54 -9.18 -19.34
N ALA A 219 2.03 -9.10 -18.10
CA ALA A 219 2.44 -9.91 -16.97
C ALA A 219 1.62 -11.21 -16.85
N GLU A 220 1.61 -12.05 -17.90
CA GLU A 220 1.20 -13.43 -17.72
C GLU A 220 2.34 -14.24 -17.12
N PHE A 221 2.07 -14.91 -16.01
CA PHE A 221 3.06 -15.79 -15.37
C PHE A 221 3.17 -17.11 -16.16
N ASP A 222 4.40 -17.51 -16.51
CA ASP A 222 4.67 -18.80 -17.12
C ASP A 222 4.58 -19.90 -16.06
N TRP A 223 3.45 -20.60 -16.04
CA TRP A 223 3.22 -21.71 -15.12
C TRP A 223 3.99 -22.98 -15.48
N GLU A 224 4.65 -23.05 -16.64
CA GLU A 224 5.36 -24.24 -17.13
C GLU A 224 4.50 -25.53 -17.12
N GLY A 225 3.18 -25.37 -17.23
CA GLY A 225 2.20 -26.46 -17.19
C GLY A 225 1.83 -26.96 -15.79
N ASP A 226 2.17 -26.22 -14.72
CA ASP A 226 1.73 -26.52 -13.35
C ASP A 226 0.19 -26.57 -13.25
N LEU A 227 -0.31 -27.57 -12.52
CA LEU A 227 -1.73 -27.81 -12.34
C LEU A 227 -2.00 -28.32 -10.92
N PRO A 228 -3.17 -27.99 -10.33
CA PRO A 228 -3.54 -28.50 -9.01
C PRO A 228 -3.48 -30.03 -8.95
N LEU A 229 -2.74 -30.57 -7.97
CA LEU A 229 -2.47 -32.01 -7.83
C LEU A 229 -3.70 -32.87 -7.50
N LYS A 230 -4.74 -32.27 -6.90
CA LYS A 230 -6.04 -32.92 -6.60
C LYS A 230 -5.93 -34.26 -5.85
N TYR A 231 -5.05 -34.35 -4.85
CA TYR A 231 -4.99 -35.54 -3.98
C TYR A 231 -6.34 -35.81 -3.29
N PRO A 232 -6.76 -37.08 -3.15
CA PRO A 232 -7.92 -37.41 -2.34
C PRO A 232 -7.69 -36.97 -0.89
N GLN A 233 -8.70 -36.35 -0.26
CA GLN A 233 -8.57 -35.81 1.09
C GLN A 233 -8.10 -36.84 2.13
N LYS A 234 -8.53 -38.11 1.98
CA LYS A 234 -8.14 -39.23 2.84
C LYS A 234 -6.64 -39.56 2.82
N ASP A 235 -5.92 -39.11 1.79
CA ASP A 235 -4.50 -39.39 1.57
C ASP A 235 -3.61 -38.20 1.95
N LEU A 236 -4.20 -37.10 2.48
CA LEU A 236 -3.46 -35.90 2.86
C LEU A 236 -2.73 -36.08 4.20
N ILE A 237 -1.47 -35.65 4.22
CA ILE A 237 -0.66 -35.42 5.41
C ILE A 237 -0.32 -33.93 5.39
N ILE A 238 -1.03 -33.19 6.22
CA ILE A 238 -1.03 -31.72 6.22
C ILE A 238 0.02 -31.19 7.21
N TYR A 239 0.80 -30.21 6.77
CA TYR A 239 1.74 -29.46 7.61
C TYR A 239 1.31 -28.00 7.66
N GLU A 240 0.79 -27.56 8.81
CA GLU A 240 0.47 -26.16 9.04
C GLU A 240 1.74 -25.35 9.32
N MET A 241 1.91 -24.22 8.64
CA MET A 241 3.07 -23.36 8.85
C MET A 241 2.83 -21.87 8.59
N HIS A 242 3.58 -21.05 9.32
CA HIS A 242 3.73 -19.62 9.06
C HIS A 242 4.90 -19.38 8.09
N VAL A 243 4.66 -18.70 6.96
CA VAL A 243 5.67 -18.39 5.93
C VAL A 243 6.94 -17.76 6.53
N ARG A 244 6.77 -16.65 7.27
CA ARG A 244 7.88 -15.98 7.95
C ARG A 244 8.58 -16.87 8.98
N GLY A 245 7.82 -17.46 9.91
CA GLY A 245 8.37 -18.28 10.99
C GLY A 245 9.22 -19.46 10.50
N PHE A 246 8.81 -20.10 9.39
CA PHE A 246 9.44 -21.31 8.86
C PHE A 246 10.93 -21.15 8.55
N THR A 247 11.36 -19.97 8.06
CA THR A 247 12.74 -19.76 7.59
C THR A 247 13.44 -18.52 8.16
N ARG A 248 12.79 -17.76 9.06
CA ARG A 248 13.37 -16.54 9.63
C ARG A 248 14.64 -16.77 10.45
N HIS A 249 14.73 -17.87 11.19
CA HIS A 249 15.87 -18.11 12.07
C HIS A 249 17.14 -18.42 11.26
N GLU A 250 18.30 -17.93 11.69
CA GLU A 250 19.59 -18.08 10.98
C GLU A 250 19.97 -19.54 10.70
N SER A 251 19.54 -20.46 11.56
CA SER A 251 19.75 -21.91 11.35
C SER A 251 19.05 -22.46 10.12
N SER A 252 18.09 -21.74 9.53
CA SER A 252 17.49 -22.08 8.24
C SER A 252 18.53 -22.07 7.13
N ARG A 253 19.55 -21.18 7.19
CA ARG A 253 20.57 -21.02 6.16
C ARG A 253 20.00 -20.75 4.76
N THR A 254 18.82 -20.13 4.68
CA THR A 254 18.20 -19.72 3.40
C THR A 254 18.73 -18.35 2.97
N LYS A 255 18.79 -18.07 1.66
CA LYS A 255 19.18 -16.74 1.17
C LYS A 255 18.14 -15.67 1.46
N PHE A 256 16.86 -16.05 1.51
CA PHE A 256 15.73 -15.14 1.72
C PHE A 256 14.92 -15.51 2.98
N PRO A 257 15.47 -15.33 4.19
CA PRO A 257 14.86 -15.79 5.43
C PRO A 257 13.50 -15.14 5.69
N GLY A 258 12.51 -15.97 6.02
CA GLY A 258 11.17 -15.52 6.39
C GLY A 258 10.35 -14.98 5.21
N THR A 259 10.68 -15.41 4.00
CA THR A 259 9.97 -15.07 2.76
C THR A 259 9.46 -16.33 2.06
N TYR A 260 8.60 -16.12 1.07
CA TYR A 260 8.19 -17.11 0.09
C TYR A 260 9.35 -17.85 -0.59
N HIS A 261 10.40 -17.14 -1.01
CA HIS A 261 11.63 -17.77 -1.53
C HIS A 261 12.38 -18.59 -0.48
N GLY A 262 12.39 -18.16 0.78
CA GLY A 262 12.97 -18.94 1.85
C GLY A 262 12.28 -20.30 1.99
N VAL A 263 10.94 -20.33 1.93
CA VAL A 263 10.15 -21.58 1.98
C VAL A 263 10.56 -22.51 0.84
N VAL A 264 10.72 -21.97 -0.36
CA VAL A 264 11.17 -22.71 -1.54
C VAL A 264 12.47 -23.45 -1.32
N GLU A 265 13.47 -22.78 -0.75
CA GLU A 265 14.78 -23.37 -0.47
C GLU A 265 14.70 -24.53 0.52
N LYS A 266 13.57 -24.70 1.23
CA LYS A 266 13.34 -25.73 2.24
C LYS A 266 12.29 -26.76 1.86
N LEU A 267 11.92 -26.81 0.60
CA LEU A 267 10.94 -27.77 0.13
C LEU A 267 11.34 -29.23 0.22
N ASP A 268 12.61 -29.51 -0.05
CA ASP A 268 13.12 -30.88 0.02
C ASP A 268 13.03 -31.42 1.45
N HIS A 269 13.19 -30.57 2.47
CA HIS A 269 12.98 -30.96 3.86
C HIS A 269 11.54 -31.41 4.13
N LEU A 270 10.52 -30.70 3.64
CA LEU A 270 9.12 -31.08 3.81
C LEU A 270 8.78 -32.36 3.04
N LYS A 271 9.40 -32.55 1.87
CA LYS A 271 9.28 -33.77 1.09
C LYS A 271 9.92 -34.98 1.81
N GLU A 272 11.11 -34.80 2.39
CA GLU A 272 11.79 -35.83 3.21
C GLU A 272 11.00 -36.19 4.47
N LEU A 273 10.34 -35.20 5.08
CA LEU A 273 9.44 -35.40 6.21
C LEU A 273 8.22 -36.27 5.83
N GLY A 274 7.87 -36.34 4.54
CA GLY A 274 6.76 -37.14 4.03
C GLY A 274 5.42 -36.39 3.95
N VAL A 275 5.45 -35.06 4.09
CA VAL A 275 4.27 -34.19 3.94
C VAL A 275 3.91 -34.08 2.46
N ASN A 276 2.62 -34.06 2.14
CA ASN A 276 2.12 -33.88 0.77
C ASN A 276 1.17 -32.68 0.61
N CYS A 277 0.85 -31.98 1.70
CA CYS A 277 0.03 -30.77 1.70
C CYS A 277 0.55 -29.80 2.76
N ILE A 278 0.72 -28.53 2.36
CA ILE A 278 1.11 -27.45 3.27
C ILE A 278 -0.10 -26.56 3.45
N GLU A 279 -0.48 -26.31 4.69
CA GLU A 279 -1.49 -25.35 5.07
C GLU A 279 -0.80 -24.08 5.56
N LEU A 280 -0.91 -23.00 4.79
CA LEU A 280 -0.31 -21.72 5.16
C LEU A 280 -1.23 -20.98 6.13
N MET A 281 -0.65 -20.48 7.23
CA MET A 281 -1.26 -19.39 7.99
C MET A 281 -1.56 -18.18 7.08
N PRO A 282 -2.44 -17.24 7.46
CA PRO A 282 -2.94 -16.19 6.58
C PRO A 282 -1.86 -15.53 5.72
N CYS A 283 -2.03 -15.64 4.40
CA CYS A 283 -1.10 -15.17 3.39
C CYS A 283 -1.66 -14.04 2.51
N HIS A 284 -2.88 -13.58 2.81
CA HIS A 284 -3.40 -12.31 2.28
C HIS A 284 -2.76 -11.14 3.01
N GLU A 285 -2.76 -9.95 2.39
CA GLU A 285 -2.19 -8.73 2.98
C GLU A 285 -2.80 -8.46 4.36
N PHE A 286 -1.94 -8.19 5.35
CA PHE A 286 -2.33 -7.77 6.69
C PHE A 286 -1.27 -6.84 7.29
N ASN A 287 -1.68 -6.00 8.23
CA ASN A 287 -0.77 -5.10 8.93
C ASN A 287 -0.17 -5.80 10.16
N GLU A 288 1.10 -6.21 10.08
CA GLU A 288 1.81 -6.86 11.19
C GLU A 288 2.03 -5.94 12.41
N LEU A 289 1.83 -4.64 12.25
CA LEU A 289 1.95 -3.61 13.28
C LEU A 289 0.60 -3.13 13.82
N GLU A 290 -0.52 -3.77 13.46
CA GLU A 290 -1.86 -3.37 13.93
C GLU A 290 -1.93 -3.30 15.46
N TYR A 291 -1.26 -4.23 16.15
CA TYR A 291 -1.18 -4.27 17.63
C TYR A 291 0.11 -3.68 18.19
N PHE A 292 0.84 -2.88 17.40
CA PHE A 292 2.03 -2.19 17.87
C PHE A 292 1.65 -1.20 18.97
N SER A 293 1.94 -1.56 20.21
CA SER A 293 1.62 -0.77 21.38
C SER A 293 2.83 -0.68 22.30
N TYR A 294 3.05 0.51 22.84
CA TYR A 294 4.06 0.73 23.87
C TYR A 294 3.59 0.10 25.17
N ASN A 295 4.37 -0.84 25.69
CA ASN A 295 4.14 -1.43 26.98
C ASN A 295 4.90 -0.63 28.05
N SER A 296 4.18 0.24 28.74
CA SER A 296 4.75 1.10 29.78
C SER A 296 5.29 0.35 30.99
N VAL A 297 4.91 -0.93 31.18
CA VAL A 297 5.39 -1.76 32.30
C VAL A 297 6.74 -2.38 31.97
N LEU A 298 6.98 -2.72 30.71
CA LEU A 298 8.23 -3.33 30.24
C LEU A 298 9.21 -2.31 29.65
N ASP A 299 8.78 -1.06 29.48
CA ASP A 299 9.52 -0.01 28.76
C ASP A 299 9.97 -0.47 27.37
N ASP A 300 9.09 -1.21 26.68
CA ASP A 300 9.35 -1.82 25.38
C ASP A 300 8.09 -1.81 24.51
N TYR A 301 8.25 -1.93 23.20
CA TYR A 301 7.16 -2.10 22.26
C TYR A 301 6.81 -3.58 22.09
N SER A 302 5.56 -3.92 22.36
CA SER A 302 5.07 -5.27 22.10
C SER A 302 4.54 -5.39 20.67
N LEU A 303 5.13 -6.30 19.90
CA LEU A 303 4.54 -6.84 18.68
C LEU A 303 3.74 -8.08 19.05
N GLN A 304 2.42 -7.98 19.13
CA GLN A 304 1.57 -9.17 19.15
C GLN A 304 1.37 -9.63 17.71
N PHE A 305 2.06 -10.69 17.32
CA PHE A 305 1.70 -11.41 16.11
C PHE A 305 0.27 -11.94 16.30
N ALA A 306 -0.65 -11.48 15.46
CA ALA A 306 -1.98 -12.08 15.37
C ALA A 306 -1.81 -13.51 14.83
N ILE A 307 -1.58 -14.47 15.74
CA ILE A 307 -1.95 -15.86 15.50
C ILE A 307 -3.46 -15.87 15.68
N THR A 308 -4.19 -15.56 14.61
CA THR A 308 -5.63 -15.83 14.57
C THR A 308 -5.79 -17.35 14.68
N MET A 309 -6.16 -17.80 15.87
CA MET A 309 -6.70 -19.14 16.13
C MET A 309 -8.21 -19.16 15.90
#